data_AF-A0A0M0BRI8-F1
#
_entry.id   AF-A0A0M0BRI8-F1
#
_cell.length_a   1.000
_cell.length_b   1.000
_cell.length_c   1.000
_cell.angle_alpha   90.00
_cell.angle_beta   90.00
_cell.angle_gamma   90.00
#
_symmetry.space_group_name_H-M   'P 1'
#
loop_
_entity.id
_entity.type
_entity.pdbx_description
1 polymer ?
#
loop_
_entity_poly.entity_id
_entity_poly.type
_entity_poly.pdbx_seq_one_letter_code
_entity_poly.pdbx_strand_id
1 'polypeptide(L)'
;MRIRAGAVASAVITLAVFAVLPLALPALLPPDLTDAISLMGFDLPSLLNEVAIIGVVLSAIALARGLVEKTSPAYPALSAVSNVGWLAFSLLVLGLGEIGTLGVTELSFEVPGGVNAVVFDMQLFVYIAVVAVGLKIIHSVLEFLDARSSTKDQRKERGE
;
A
#
# COMPACT_ATOMS: atom_id res chain seq x y z
N MET A 1 22.94 -1.30 -16.96
CA MET A 1 21.81 -1.42 -16.01
C MET A 1 20.88 -2.51 -16.52
N ARG A 2 20.73 -3.65 -15.81
CA ARG A 2 19.79 -4.72 -16.21
C ARG A 2 18.60 -4.69 -15.26
N ILE A 3 17.45 -4.23 -15.74
CA ILE A 3 16.21 -4.32 -14.97
C ILE A 3 15.79 -5.79 -14.95
N ARG A 4 15.46 -6.31 -13.77
CA ARG A 4 14.95 -7.68 -13.63
C ARG A 4 13.52 -7.72 -14.19
N ALA A 5 13.24 -8.63 -15.11
CA ALA A 5 11.91 -8.78 -15.71
C ALA A 5 10.79 -8.90 -14.66
N GLY A 6 11.05 -9.59 -13.55
CA GLY A 6 10.11 -9.72 -12.43
C GLY A 6 9.76 -8.39 -11.75
N ALA A 7 10.69 -7.43 -11.70
CA ALA A 7 10.41 -6.11 -11.13
C ALA A 7 9.55 -5.24 -12.06
N VAL A 8 9.80 -5.33 -13.37
CA VAL A 8 8.92 -4.68 -14.37
C VAL A 8 7.52 -5.26 -14.30
N ALA A 9 7.40 -6.59 -14.29
CA ALA A 9 6.11 -7.26 -14.20
C ALA A 9 5.36 -6.85 -12.91
N SER A 10 6.04 -6.87 -11.77
CA SER A 10 5.47 -6.44 -10.48
C SER A 10 4.98 -4.99 -10.52
N ALA A 11 5.77 -4.08 -11.07
CA ALA A 11 5.40 -2.68 -11.18
C ALA A 11 4.24 -2.44 -12.14
N VAL A 12 4.20 -3.12 -13.28
CA VAL A 12 3.10 -3.04 -14.25
C VAL A 12 1.82 -3.58 -13.63
N ILE A 13 1.88 -4.72 -12.94
CA ILE A 13 0.72 -5.29 -12.25
C ILE A 13 0.23 -4.34 -11.16
N THR A 14 1.15 -3.81 -10.34
CA THR A 14 0.81 -2.86 -9.27
C THR A 14 0.15 -1.61 -9.84
N LEU A 15 0.69 -1.06 -10.93
CA LEU A 15 0.11 0.11 -11.61
C LEU A 15 -1.28 -0.21 -12.17
N ALA A 16 -1.44 -1.34 -12.84
CA ALA A 16 -2.71 -1.74 -13.44
C ALA A 16 -3.80 -1.92 -12.37
N VAL A 17 -3.48 -2.63 -11.29
CA VAL A 17 -4.44 -2.98 -10.23
C VAL A 17 -4.75 -1.80 -9.32
N PHE A 18 -3.76 -1.00 -8.94
CA PHE A 18 -3.93 0.03 -7.92
C PHE A 18 -4.01 1.45 -8.47
N ALA A 19 -3.73 1.69 -9.75
CA ALA A 19 -3.90 3.01 -10.36
C ALA A 19 -4.88 3.02 -11.52
N VAL A 20 -4.71 2.13 -12.50
CA VAL A 20 -5.57 2.12 -13.69
C VAL A 20 -6.98 1.63 -13.35
N LEU A 21 -7.09 0.51 -12.66
CA LEU A 21 -8.39 -0.08 -12.34
C LEU A 21 -9.26 0.84 -11.46
N PRO A 22 -8.75 1.48 -10.39
CA PRO A 22 -9.53 2.43 -9.58
C PRO A 22 -10.01 3.63 -10.38
N LEU A 23 -9.20 4.17 -11.28
CA LEU A 23 -9.60 5.29 -12.14
C LEU A 23 -10.60 4.88 -13.23
N ALA A 24 -10.57 3.62 -13.66
CA ALA A 24 -11.54 3.08 -14.61
C ALA A 24 -12.85 2.66 -13.94
N LEU A 25 -12.83 2.38 -12.64
CA LEU A 25 -13.97 1.82 -11.91
C LEU A 25 -15.25 2.68 -12.01
N PRO A 26 -15.21 4.03 -11.91
CA PRO A 26 -16.41 4.84 -12.02
C PRO A 26 -17.14 4.67 -13.37
N ALA A 27 -16.38 4.45 -14.45
CA ALA A 27 -16.96 4.23 -15.78
C ALA A 27 -17.55 2.83 -15.96
N LEU A 28 -17.22 1.89 -15.07
CA LEU A 28 -17.73 0.52 -15.06
C LEU A 28 -18.93 0.35 -14.11
N LEU A 29 -19.17 1.31 -13.22
CA LEU A 29 -20.27 1.28 -12.29
C LEU A 29 -21.57 1.79 -12.97
N PRO A 30 -22.71 1.12 -12.76
CA PRO A 30 -24.02 1.68 -13.10
C PRO A 30 -24.25 3.01 -12.39
N PRO A 31 -24.88 4.00 -13.05
CA PRO A 31 -25.14 5.32 -12.47
C PRO A 31 -25.99 5.24 -11.19
N ASP A 32 -26.92 4.29 -11.11
CA ASP A 32 -27.76 4.10 -9.92
C ASP A 32 -26.94 3.76 -8.67
N LEU A 33 -25.80 3.05 -8.83
CA LEU A 33 -24.91 2.74 -7.72
C LEU A 33 -24.09 3.95 -7.31
N THR A 34 -23.62 4.75 -8.25
CA THR A 34 -22.86 5.96 -7.92
C THR A 34 -23.72 6.96 -7.17
N ASP A 35 -24.96 7.13 -7.59
CA ASP A 35 -25.91 8.03 -6.94
C ASP A 35 -26.26 7.56 -5.52
N ALA A 36 -26.51 6.26 -5.35
CA ALA A 36 -26.77 5.67 -4.04
C ALA A 36 -25.58 5.86 -3.08
N ILE A 37 -24.35 5.71 -3.57
CA ILE A 37 -23.13 5.89 -2.79
C ILE A 37 -22.96 7.36 -2.35
N SER A 38 -23.20 8.31 -3.25
CA SER A 38 -23.14 9.74 -2.93
C SER A 38 -24.22 10.16 -1.93
N LEU A 39 -25.41 9.56 -2.00
CA LEU A 39 -26.49 9.80 -1.02
C LEU A 39 -26.13 9.33 0.39
N MET A 40 -25.24 8.34 0.52
CA MET A 40 -24.71 7.89 1.82
C MET A 40 -23.60 8.81 2.37
N GLY A 41 -23.35 9.95 1.73
CA GLY A 41 -22.30 10.89 2.13
C GLY A 41 -20.88 10.42 1.81
N PHE A 42 -20.73 9.37 0.99
CA PHE A 42 -19.44 8.77 0.69
C PHE A 42 -18.85 9.30 -0.63
N ASP A 43 -17.66 9.92 -0.56
CA ASP A 43 -16.94 10.43 -1.72
C ASP A 43 -16.05 9.34 -2.36
N LEU A 44 -16.72 8.45 -3.09
CA LEU A 44 -16.05 7.38 -3.84
C LEU A 44 -15.00 7.90 -4.85
N PRO A 45 -15.27 8.96 -5.66
CA PRO A 45 -14.26 9.53 -6.55
C PRO A 45 -12.98 9.95 -5.84
N SER A 46 -13.09 10.61 -4.68
CA SER A 46 -11.91 11.01 -3.90
C SER A 46 -11.11 9.79 -3.43
N LEU A 47 -11.77 8.79 -2.83
CA LEU A 47 -11.11 7.54 -2.42
C LEU A 47 -10.37 6.87 -3.59
N LEU A 48 -11.03 6.72 -4.73
CA LEU A 48 -10.44 6.05 -5.90
C LEU A 48 -9.23 6.80 -6.44
N ASN A 49 -9.26 8.13 -6.41
CA ASN A 49 -8.13 8.96 -6.81
C ASN A 49 -6.96 8.82 -5.83
N GLU A 50 -7.21 8.82 -4.52
CA GLU A 50 -6.16 8.60 -3.51
C GLU A 50 -5.52 7.23 -3.63
N VAL A 51 -6.35 6.19 -3.80
CA VAL A 51 -5.88 4.82 -4.08
C VAL A 51 -4.99 4.83 -5.33
N ALA A 52 -5.40 5.52 -6.39
CA ALA A 52 -4.64 5.59 -7.63
C ALA A 52 -3.27 6.23 -7.46
N ILE A 53 -3.20 7.35 -6.71
CA ILE A 53 -1.94 8.02 -6.40
C ILE A 53 -0.99 7.08 -5.64
N ILE A 54 -1.50 6.38 -4.62
CA ILE A 54 -0.69 5.40 -3.88
C ILE A 54 -0.23 4.27 -4.80
N GLY A 55 -1.10 3.78 -5.70
CA GLY A 55 -0.75 2.76 -6.68
C GLY A 55 0.40 3.17 -7.62
N VAL A 56 0.40 4.42 -8.08
CA VAL A 56 1.50 4.99 -8.88
C VAL A 56 2.80 5.01 -8.07
N VAL A 57 2.75 5.47 -6.81
CA VAL A 57 3.92 5.54 -5.93
C VAL A 57 4.48 4.13 -5.66
N LEU A 58 3.62 3.16 -5.35
CA LEU A 58 4.02 1.77 -5.12
C LEU A 58 4.63 1.12 -6.37
N SER A 59 4.09 1.40 -7.56
CA SER A 59 4.66 0.93 -8.83
C SER A 59 6.07 1.49 -9.06
N ALA A 60 6.28 2.79 -8.82
CA ALA A 60 7.59 3.42 -8.92
C ALA A 60 8.61 2.79 -7.95
N ILE A 61 8.20 2.53 -6.71
CA ILE A 61 9.03 1.84 -5.70
C ILE A 61 9.36 0.41 -6.15
N ALA A 62 8.40 -0.33 -6.71
CA ALA A 62 8.61 -1.68 -7.22
C ALA A 62 9.67 -1.72 -8.34
N LEU A 63 9.63 -0.76 -9.27
CA LEU A 63 10.67 -0.59 -10.29
C LEU A 63 12.02 -0.26 -9.67
N ALA A 64 12.09 0.72 -8.78
CA ALA A 64 13.32 1.12 -8.11
C ALA A 64 13.96 -0.07 -7.39
N ARG A 65 13.15 -0.93 -6.77
CA ARG A 65 13.65 -2.12 -6.05
C ARG A 65 14.22 -3.17 -6.99
N GLY A 66 13.72 -3.24 -8.21
CA GLY A 66 14.31 -4.06 -9.28
C GLY A 66 15.68 -3.61 -9.76
N LEU A 67 16.02 -2.34 -9.53
CA LEU A 67 17.30 -1.74 -9.92
C LEU A 67 18.39 -1.87 -8.85
N VAL A 68 18.01 -2.16 -7.60
CA VAL A 68 18.92 -2.19 -6.46
C VAL A 68 19.31 -3.63 -6.14
N GLU A 69 20.61 -3.88 -5.97
CA GLU A 69 21.12 -5.17 -5.52
C GLU A 69 20.86 -5.39 -4.03
N LYS A 70 20.58 -6.64 -3.62
CA LYS A 70 20.27 -6.99 -2.23
C LYS A 70 21.40 -6.68 -1.24
N THR A 71 22.64 -6.70 -1.72
CA THR A 71 23.86 -6.39 -0.96
C THR A 71 24.06 -4.89 -0.74
N SER A 72 23.32 -4.04 -1.47
CA SER A 72 23.38 -2.59 -1.33
C SER A 72 22.69 -2.12 -0.04
N PRO A 73 23.26 -1.15 0.69
CA PRO A 73 22.59 -0.54 1.84
C PRO A 73 21.28 0.19 1.47
N ALA A 74 21.06 0.48 0.18
CA ALA A 74 19.80 1.04 -0.30
C ALA A 74 18.63 0.03 -0.30
N TYR A 75 18.92 -1.28 -0.33
CA TYR A 75 17.89 -2.33 -0.34
C TYR A 75 16.97 -2.31 0.89
N PRO A 76 17.48 -2.33 2.15
CA PRO A 76 16.62 -2.28 3.34
C PRO A 76 15.82 -0.97 3.43
N ALA A 77 16.42 0.17 3.06
CA ALA A 77 15.71 1.45 3.04
C ALA A 77 14.52 1.43 2.07
N LEU A 78 14.74 0.92 0.85
CA LEU A 78 13.69 0.84 -0.15
C LEU A 78 12.60 -0.19 0.20
N SER A 79 12.98 -1.28 0.87
CA SER A 79 12.04 -2.25 1.44
C SER A 79 11.19 -1.61 2.54
N ALA A 80 11.79 -0.80 3.42
CA ALA A 80 11.05 -0.07 4.44
C ALA A 80 10.06 0.92 3.81
N VAL A 81 10.50 1.73 2.85
CA VAL A 81 9.64 2.66 2.11
C VAL A 81 8.47 1.92 1.43
N SER A 82 8.73 0.77 0.80
CA SER A 82 7.68 -0.04 0.19
C SER A 82 6.66 -0.54 1.22
N ASN A 83 7.11 -1.04 2.37
CA ASN A 83 6.21 -1.51 3.42
C ASN A 83 5.39 -0.37 4.04
N VAL A 84 5.99 0.82 4.21
CA VAL A 84 5.27 2.02 4.66
C VAL A 84 4.24 2.46 3.63
N GLY A 85 4.55 2.39 2.33
CA GLY A 85 3.57 2.65 1.28
C GLY A 85 2.38 1.68 1.35
N TRP A 86 2.62 0.39 1.60
CA TRP A 86 1.55 -0.59 1.83
C TRP A 86 0.76 -0.35 3.11
N LEU A 87 1.41 0.16 4.16
CA LEU A 87 0.71 0.58 5.37
C LEU A 87 -0.22 1.74 5.06
N ALA A 88 0.27 2.78 4.37
CA ALA A 88 -0.53 3.94 3.98
C ALA A 88 -1.75 3.52 3.13
N PHE A 89 -1.55 2.62 2.16
CA PHE A 89 -2.64 2.01 1.41
C PHE A 89 -3.66 1.31 2.31
N SER A 90 -3.18 0.52 3.28
CA SER A 90 -4.07 -0.21 4.18
C SER A 90 -4.86 0.74 5.08
N LEU A 91 -4.24 1.79 5.61
CA LEU A 91 -4.92 2.80 6.42
C LEU A 91 -5.96 3.56 5.61
N LEU A 92 -5.65 3.89 4.35
CA LEU A 92 -6.58 4.54 3.44
C LEU A 92 -7.84 3.69 3.24
N VAL A 93 -7.67 2.40 2.93
CA VAL A 93 -8.79 1.49 2.70
C VAL A 93 -9.58 1.23 3.98
N LEU A 94 -8.92 1.03 5.12
CA LEU A 94 -9.60 0.79 6.40
C LEU A 94 -10.31 2.01 6.94
N GLY A 95 -9.79 3.22 6.69
CA GLY A 95 -10.44 4.49 7.01
C GLY A 95 -11.36 5.02 5.91
N LEU A 96 -11.62 4.22 4.88
CA LEU A 96 -12.48 4.56 3.73
C LEU A 96 -12.15 5.91 3.07
N GLY A 97 -10.87 6.24 2.95
CA GLY A 97 -10.40 7.51 2.38
C GLY A 97 -9.80 8.45 3.41
N GLU A 98 -10.10 8.26 4.69
CA GLU A 98 -9.59 9.13 5.75
C GLU A 98 -8.53 8.42 6.60
N ILE A 99 -7.26 8.52 6.19
CA ILE A 99 -6.13 7.89 6.90
C ILE A 99 -6.05 8.32 8.38
N GLY A 100 -6.44 9.56 8.69
CA GLY A 100 -6.38 10.15 10.03
C GLY A 100 -7.35 9.54 11.03
N THR A 101 -8.39 8.85 10.56
CA THR A 101 -9.39 8.21 11.43
C THR A 101 -8.90 6.93 12.09
N LEU A 102 -7.75 6.40 11.64
CA LEU A 102 -7.18 5.14 12.11
C LEU A 102 -8.18 3.97 12.05
N GLY A 103 -9.05 3.99 11.03
CA GLY A 103 -10.01 2.92 10.78
C GLY A 103 -11.37 3.12 11.46
N VAL A 104 -11.68 4.29 12.01
CA VAL A 104 -13.03 4.60 12.52
C VAL A 104 -13.73 5.55 11.54
N THR A 105 -14.72 5.04 10.80
CA THR A 105 -15.46 5.87 9.85
C THR A 105 -16.94 5.86 10.19
N GLU A 106 -17.56 7.04 10.24
CA GLU A 106 -18.99 7.20 10.43
C GLU A 106 -19.65 7.59 9.10
N LEU A 107 -20.61 6.79 8.65
CA LEU A 107 -21.47 7.11 7.51
C LEU A 107 -22.83 7.53 8.05
N SER A 108 -23.19 8.80 7.85
CA SER A 108 -24.48 9.36 8.25
C SER A 108 -25.37 9.57 7.03
N PHE A 109 -26.61 9.12 7.11
CA PHE A 109 -27.61 9.35 6.06
C PHE A 109 -28.97 9.73 6.65
N GLU A 110 -29.62 10.68 5.98
CA GLU A 110 -30.94 11.16 6.35
C GLU A 110 -32.01 10.21 5.85
N VAL A 111 -32.93 9.81 6.75
CA VAL A 111 -34.07 8.95 6.42
C VAL A 111 -35.33 9.66 6.92
N PRO A 112 -36.49 9.54 6.25
CA PRO A 112 -37.70 10.17 6.76
C PRO A 112 -38.01 9.73 8.20
N GLY A 113 -37.86 10.65 9.16
CA GLY A 113 -38.07 10.41 10.59
C GLY A 113 -36.81 10.39 11.46
N GLY A 114 -35.60 10.54 10.91
CA GLY A 114 -34.37 10.67 11.70
C GLY A 114 -33.07 10.56 10.89
N VAL A 115 -31.94 10.85 11.54
CA VAL A 115 -30.60 10.58 10.98
C VAL A 115 -30.18 9.19 11.46
N ASN A 116 -29.82 8.31 10.53
CA ASN A 116 -29.19 7.04 10.86
C ASN A 116 -27.68 7.16 10.59
N ALA A 117 -26.88 6.72 11.56
CA ALA A 117 -25.44 6.68 11.45
C ALA A 117 -24.95 5.23 11.59
N VAL A 118 -24.03 4.83 10.71
CA VAL A 118 -23.34 3.55 10.77
C VAL A 118 -21.88 3.82 11.02
N VAL A 119 -21.36 3.30 12.12
CA VAL A 119 -19.95 3.41 12.49
C VAL A 119 -19.24 2.12 12.10
N PHE A 120 -18.22 2.24 11.27
CA PHE A 120 -17.27 1.18 10.96
C PHE A 120 -16.06 1.34 11.86
N ASP A 121 -15.85 0.39 12.77
CA ASP A 121 -14.65 0.33 13.61
C ASP A 121 -13.71 -0.78 13.12
N MET A 122 -12.64 -0.34 12.46
CA MET A 122 -11.59 -1.17 11.87
C MET A 122 -10.25 -0.99 12.59
N GLN A 123 -10.23 -0.40 13.80
CA GLN A 123 -8.99 -0.09 14.52
C GLN A 123 -8.14 -1.33 14.78
N LEU A 124 -8.76 -2.47 15.07
CA LEU A 124 -8.05 -3.73 15.26
C LEU A 124 -7.20 -4.10 14.03
N PHE A 125 -7.77 -3.94 12.82
CA PHE A 125 -7.05 -4.22 11.57
C PHE A 125 -5.93 -3.23 11.33
N VAL A 126 -6.12 -1.96 11.73
CA VAL A 126 -5.05 -0.94 11.69
C VAL A 126 -3.87 -1.35 12.58
N TYR A 127 -4.12 -1.76 13.83
CA TYR A 127 -3.06 -2.23 14.71
C TYR A 127 -2.34 -3.46 14.17
N ILE A 128 -3.08 -4.42 13.63
CA ILE A 128 -2.50 -5.61 12.99
C ILE A 128 -1.61 -5.21 11.80
N ALA A 129 -2.08 -4.27 10.96
CA ALA A 129 -1.32 -3.80 9.80
C ALA A 129 -0.01 -3.10 10.22
N VAL A 130 -0.06 -2.24 11.24
CA VAL A 130 1.13 -1.57 11.80
C VAL A 130 2.14 -2.59 12.33
N VAL A 131 1.68 -3.56 13.13
CA VAL A 131 2.55 -4.62 13.68
C VAL A 131 3.16 -5.45 12.56
N ALA A 132 2.36 -5.88 11.58
CA ALA A 132 2.83 -6.68 10.46
C ALA A 132 3.89 -5.94 9.62
N VAL A 133 3.70 -4.64 9.38
CA VAL A 133 4.67 -3.79 8.67
C VAL A 133 5.95 -3.63 9.48
N GLY A 134 5.84 -3.39 10.79
CA GLY A 134 7.00 -3.34 11.69
C GLY A 134 7.83 -4.62 11.63
N LEU A 135 7.19 -5.79 11.70
CA LEU A 135 7.85 -7.09 11.59
C LEU A 135 8.53 -7.29 10.23
N LYS A 136 7.89 -6.88 9.12
CA LYS A 136 8.48 -6.96 7.78
C LYS A 136 9.72 -6.07 7.63
N ILE A 137 9.71 -4.87 8.23
CA ILE A 137 10.87 -3.96 8.23
C ILE A 137 12.02 -4.60 9.00
N ILE A 138 11.77 -5.11 10.20
CA ILE A 138 12.78 -5.80 11.02
C ILE A 138 13.38 -6.99 10.24
N HIS A 139 12.52 -7.84 9.66
CA HIS A 139 12.96 -8.97 8.85
C HIS A 139 13.84 -8.52 7.67
N SER A 140 13.48 -7.44 6.98
CA SER A 140 14.28 -6.90 5.87
C SER A 140 15.65 -6.39 6.30
N VAL A 141 15.79 -5.88 7.52
CA VAL A 141 17.07 -5.46 8.09
C VAL A 141 17.92 -6.68 8.43
N LEU A 142 17.33 -7.71 9.03
CA LEU A 142 18.03 -8.96 9.35
C LEU A 142 18.54 -9.66 8.08
N GLU A 143 17.73 -9.77 7.03
CA GLU A 143 18.15 -10.35 5.73
C GLU A 143 19.37 -9.62 5.16
N PHE A 144 19.41 -8.29 5.30
CA PHE A 144 20.55 -7.48 4.85
C PHE A 144 21.81 -7.72 5.69
N LEU A 145 21.68 -7.82 7.01
CA LEU A 145 22.81 -8.09 7.90
C LEU A 145 23.41 -9.48 7.65
N ASP A 146 22.57 -10.49 7.45
CA ASP A 146 22.99 -11.86 7.15
C ASP A 146 23.68 -11.96 5.77
N ALA A 147 23.14 -11.27 4.76
CA ALA A 147 23.79 -11.22 3.45
C ALA A 147 25.19 -10.57 3.53
N ARG A 148 25.37 -9.57 4.39
CA ARG A 148 26.65 -8.88 4.57
C ARG A 148 27.66 -9.70 5.37
N SER A 149 27.23 -10.45 6.39
CA SER A 149 28.11 -11.33 7.17
C SER A 149 28.61 -12.49 6.31
N SER A 150 27.73 -13.15 5.57
CA SER A 150 28.08 -14.25 4.65
C SER A 150 29.10 -13.83 3.58
N THR A 151 28.97 -12.62 3.03
CA THR A 151 29.92 -12.08 2.06
C THR A 151 31.32 -11.85 2.66
N LYS A 152 31.41 -11.46 3.94
CA LYS A 152 32.70 -11.26 4.62
C LYS A 152 33.42 -12.59 4.85
N ASP A 153 32.68 -13.63 5.25
CA ASP A 153 33.27 -14.95 5.52
C ASP A 153 33.83 -15.59 4.24
N GLN A 154 33.11 -15.50 3.11
CA GLN A 154 33.61 -15.99 1.82
C GLN A 154 34.86 -15.25 1.34
N ARG A 155 34.99 -13.96 1.67
CA ARG A 155 36.19 -13.18 1.31
C ARG A 155 37.40 -13.58 2.15
N LYS A 156 37.17 -13.85 3.44
CA LYS A 156 38.18 -14.33 4.38
C LYS A 156 38.69 -15.73 4.02
N GLU A 157 37.83 -16.63 3.54
CA GLU A 157 38.23 -17.97 3.06
C GLU A 157 39.03 -17.92 1.74
N ARG A 158 38.86 -16.88 0.93
CA ARG A 158 39.61 -16.67 -0.33
C ARG A 158 40.96 -15.98 -0.15
N GLY A 159 41.33 -15.61 1.09
CA GLY A 159 42.63 -15.01 1.39
C GLY A 159 42.83 -13.59 0.86
N GLU A 160 41.75 -12.87 0.58
CA GLU A 160 41.76 -11.43 0.26
C GLU A 160 41.64 -10.54 1.50
#